data_AF-A0ABD2S4P7-F1
#
_entry.id   AF-A0ABD2S4P7-F1
#
_cell.length_a   1.000
_cell.length_b   1.000
_cell.length_c   1.000
_cell.angle_alpha   90.00
_cell.angle_beta   90.00
_cell.angle_gamma   90.00
#
_symmetry.space_group_name_H-M   'P 1'
#
loop_
_entity.id
_entity.type
_entity.pdbx_description
1 polymer ?
#
loop_
_entity_poly.entity_id
_entity_poly.type
_entity_poly.pdbx_seq_one_letter_code
_entity_poly.pdbx_strand_id
1 'polypeptide(L)'
;MPAATLLCTKTFIYGNQSVIHGRQEYNSAFGRNVKLSETSSRLGLKLKVKKSIQLGRRRPVFTTRAGGGDGVDSVIERDDKLRKLTQAILWNAEGVYVLWLFLLPYAPGDPVWAISSETVNDLVGLSLNFFFILPLLNAGGIHLIEAPVLHPMSEGLFNFVIGWTFMFAPLLFSDRRRDRFKGSLDFLWGFQMFLTNTFLIPYMAIRLNKGDSEYPPRATSQLGSIMTRGASVVGLVGGAACLLSTFWAFYGRGDGDFGSISDRWEFLLSYLSSERLAYAFIWDICLYIIFQPWLMGDNLQNIQEDKVGIVRYLRYVPVVGLVAYCLCLDLEDEN
;
A
#
# COMPACT_ATOMS: atom_id res chain seq x y z
N MET A 1 60.74 -8.84 -2.74
CA MET A 1 60.85 -8.68 -4.20
C MET A 1 61.78 -9.77 -4.73
N PRO A 2 61.65 -10.26 -5.97
CA PRO A 2 60.51 -10.96 -6.59
C PRO A 2 60.93 -12.36 -7.13
N ALA A 3 59.98 -13.18 -7.58
CA ALA A 3 60.12 -14.05 -8.76
C ALA A 3 58.81 -14.81 -9.04
N ALA A 4 58.31 -14.65 -10.26
CA ALA A 4 57.18 -15.37 -10.83
C ALA A 4 57.63 -16.67 -11.51
N THR A 5 56.74 -17.66 -11.66
CA THR A 5 56.83 -18.70 -12.69
C THR A 5 55.42 -19.20 -13.08
N LEU A 6 55.19 -19.23 -14.40
CA LEU A 6 54.06 -19.73 -15.18
C LEU A 6 53.99 -21.27 -15.22
N LEU A 7 52.81 -21.83 -15.58
CA LEU A 7 52.50 -23.09 -16.32
C LEU A 7 51.08 -23.56 -15.89
N CYS A 8 50.21 -24.25 -16.64
CA CYS A 8 50.04 -24.62 -18.04
C CYS A 8 48.69 -25.39 -18.11
N THR A 9 47.86 -25.07 -19.09
CA THR A 9 46.88 -25.85 -19.88
C THR A 9 46.44 -27.27 -19.43
N LYS A 10 45.11 -27.54 -19.48
CA LYS A 10 44.55 -28.65 -20.31
C LYS A 10 43.02 -28.64 -20.46
N THR A 11 42.62 -29.01 -21.68
CA THR A 11 41.33 -29.07 -22.35
C THR A 11 40.49 -30.30 -21.98
N PHE A 12 39.16 -30.20 -22.03
CA PHE A 12 38.20 -31.31 -21.89
C PHE A 12 37.21 -31.30 -23.07
N ILE A 13 37.21 -32.32 -23.94
CA ILE A 13 36.06 -32.72 -24.78
C ILE A 13 36.17 -34.22 -25.15
N TYR A 14 35.12 -35.03 -24.92
CA TYR A 14 34.28 -35.75 -25.92
C TYR A 14 33.58 -36.98 -25.33
N GLY A 15 32.30 -37.15 -25.69
CA GLY A 15 31.52 -38.37 -25.42
C GLY A 15 30.02 -38.24 -25.73
N ASN A 16 29.68 -38.29 -27.02
CA ASN A 16 28.34 -38.34 -27.62
C ASN A 16 27.47 -39.53 -27.16
N GLN A 17 26.14 -39.37 -27.05
CA GLN A 17 25.16 -40.06 -27.92
C GLN A 17 23.69 -39.66 -27.63
N SER A 18 22.84 -40.05 -28.57
CA SER A 18 21.70 -39.33 -29.16
C SER A 18 20.36 -40.07 -29.04
N VAL A 19 19.27 -39.30 -28.86
CA VAL A 19 17.95 -39.37 -29.56
C VAL A 19 16.99 -40.57 -29.27
N ILE A 20 15.71 -40.27 -28.97
CA ILE A 20 14.45 -40.61 -29.71
C ILE A 20 13.18 -40.53 -28.82
N HIS A 21 12.14 -39.94 -29.42
CA HIS A 21 10.72 -39.81 -29.06
C HIS A 21 10.00 -41.10 -28.57
N GLY A 22 8.97 -40.94 -27.73
CA GLY A 22 7.95 -41.97 -27.53
C GLY A 22 6.73 -41.52 -26.72
N ARG A 23 5.58 -41.43 -27.37
CA ARG A 23 4.23 -41.19 -26.83
C ARG A 23 3.56 -42.56 -26.62
N GLN A 24 2.97 -42.85 -25.46
CA GLN A 24 1.84 -43.79 -25.38
C GLN A 24 1.04 -43.70 -24.07
N GLU A 25 -0.27 -43.56 -24.22
CA GLU A 25 -1.31 -43.79 -23.21
C GLU A 25 -1.35 -45.25 -22.79
N TYR A 26 -1.80 -45.56 -21.57
CA TYR A 26 -2.65 -46.74 -21.30
C TYR A 26 -3.42 -46.58 -19.98
N ASN A 27 -4.74 -46.61 -20.09
CA ASN A 27 -5.68 -46.97 -19.03
C ASN A 27 -5.44 -48.43 -18.60
N SER A 28 -5.56 -48.75 -17.31
CA SER A 28 -6.29 -49.95 -16.88
C SER A 28 -6.50 -49.99 -15.36
N ALA A 29 -7.71 -50.36 -14.99
CA ALA A 29 -8.18 -50.64 -13.65
C ALA A 29 -7.79 -52.06 -13.21
N PHE A 30 -7.45 -52.23 -11.94
CA PHE A 30 -7.61 -53.46 -11.13
C PHE A 30 -7.11 -53.10 -9.71
N GLY A 31 -7.85 -53.19 -8.60
CA GLY A 31 -8.77 -54.24 -8.20
C GLY A 31 -8.08 -55.16 -7.19
N ARG A 32 -8.15 -54.86 -5.88
CA ARG A 32 -8.50 -55.83 -4.82
C ARG A 32 -8.45 -55.25 -3.40
N ASN A 33 -9.55 -55.53 -2.69
CA ASN A 33 -9.68 -55.52 -1.24
C ASN A 33 -8.73 -56.55 -0.61
N VAL A 34 -8.12 -56.19 0.53
CA VAL A 34 -7.74 -57.14 1.58
C VAL A 34 -8.33 -56.63 2.88
N LYS A 35 -9.18 -57.47 3.47
CA LYS A 35 -9.84 -57.30 4.76
C LYS A 35 -9.08 -58.22 5.72
N LEU A 36 -8.49 -57.68 6.78
CA LEU A 36 -8.03 -58.48 7.91
C LEU A 36 -8.69 -57.92 9.17
N SER A 37 -9.54 -58.74 9.76
CA SER A 37 -10.19 -58.50 11.04
C SER A 37 -9.31 -59.03 12.16
N GLU A 38 -9.09 -58.24 13.19
CA GLU A 38 -8.84 -58.76 14.53
C GLU A 38 -9.62 -57.93 15.55
N THR A 39 -10.40 -58.66 16.33
CA THR A 39 -11.33 -58.20 17.37
C THR A 39 -10.59 -58.13 18.69
N SER A 40 -10.61 -56.98 19.38
CA SER A 40 -10.55 -56.96 20.84
C SER A 40 -11.26 -55.73 21.39
N SER A 41 -12.29 -56.00 22.16
CA SER A 41 -13.24 -55.06 22.74
C SER A 41 -12.69 -54.50 24.05
N ARG A 42 -12.74 -53.17 24.23
CA ARG A 42 -13.06 -52.49 25.52
C ARG A 42 -13.04 -50.96 25.32
N LEU A 43 -14.14 -50.33 25.75
CA LEU A 43 -14.37 -48.91 26.13
C LEU A 43 -13.43 -47.85 25.53
N GLY A 44 -13.85 -46.80 24.84
CA GLY A 44 -15.10 -46.04 24.85
C GLY A 44 -14.69 -44.58 24.54
N LEU A 45 -15.29 -43.99 23.50
CA LEU A 45 -15.05 -42.64 22.96
C LEU A 45 -13.63 -42.32 22.43
N LYS A 46 -13.39 -42.65 21.15
CA LYS A 46 -12.52 -41.81 20.29
C LYS A 46 -13.40 -41.01 19.36
N LEU A 47 -13.54 -39.71 19.65
CA LEU A 47 -14.15 -38.74 18.75
C LEU A 47 -13.25 -38.63 17.51
N LYS A 48 -13.69 -39.21 16.41
CA LYS A 48 -13.01 -39.15 15.12
C LYS A 48 -13.29 -37.77 14.53
N VAL A 49 -12.43 -36.80 14.85
CA VAL A 49 -12.44 -35.48 14.18
C VAL A 49 -12.13 -35.73 12.71
N LYS A 50 -13.18 -35.68 11.90
CA LYS A 50 -13.11 -35.70 10.44
C LYS A 50 -12.57 -34.32 10.05
N LYS A 51 -11.28 -34.21 9.74
CA LYS A 51 -10.72 -33.04 9.04
C LYS A 51 -11.35 -32.99 7.65
N SER A 52 -12.52 -32.36 7.55
CA SER A 52 -13.03 -31.86 6.27
C SER A 52 -12.24 -30.61 5.95
N ILE A 53 -11.39 -30.68 4.93
CA ILE A 53 -10.88 -29.53 4.22
C ILE A 53 -12.10 -28.77 3.70
N GLN A 54 -12.47 -27.68 4.37
CA GLN A 54 -13.50 -26.75 3.89
C GLN A 54 -12.86 -25.95 2.77
N LEU A 55 -12.97 -26.47 1.55
CA LEU A 55 -12.76 -25.69 0.35
C LEU A 55 -13.72 -24.49 0.38
N GLY A 56 -13.19 -23.31 0.05
CA GLY A 56 -13.82 -22.00 0.16
C GLY A 56 -15.34 -21.96 -0.04
N ARG A 57 -15.99 -21.31 0.92
CA ARG A 57 -17.41 -20.95 0.93
C ARG A 57 -17.74 -20.03 -0.25
N ARG A 58 -17.91 -20.61 -1.46
CA ARG A 58 -18.74 -19.98 -2.49
C ARG A 58 -20.18 -19.99 -1.98
N ARG A 59 -20.80 -18.81 -1.92
CA ARG A 59 -22.25 -18.68 -1.71
C ARG A 59 -22.95 -19.59 -2.75
N PRO A 60 -23.85 -20.50 -2.35
CA PRO A 60 -24.72 -21.15 -3.31
C PRO A 60 -25.71 -20.09 -3.79
N VAL A 61 -25.49 -19.58 -4.99
CA VAL A 61 -26.55 -18.89 -5.73
C VAL A 61 -27.57 -19.97 -6.02
N PHE A 62 -28.72 -19.92 -5.33
CA PHE A 62 -29.89 -20.70 -5.69
C PHE A 62 -30.31 -20.25 -7.09
N THR A 63 -29.92 -20.99 -8.11
CA THR A 63 -30.45 -20.86 -9.46
C THR A 63 -31.72 -21.70 -9.54
N THR A 64 -32.86 -21.07 -9.27
CA THR A 64 -34.12 -21.51 -9.87
C THR A 64 -33.97 -21.36 -11.38
N ARG A 65 -33.88 -22.52 -12.05
CA ARG A 65 -33.75 -22.65 -13.50
C ARG A 65 -35.09 -22.35 -14.15
N ALA A 66 -35.29 -21.12 -14.63
CA ALA A 66 -36.16 -20.79 -15.76
C ALA A 66 -36.02 -19.30 -16.13
N GLY A 67 -35.48 -19.02 -17.32
CA GLY A 67 -35.63 -17.74 -18.03
C GLY A 67 -34.56 -16.66 -17.77
N GLY A 68 -33.76 -16.34 -18.80
CA GLY A 68 -33.09 -15.04 -18.94
C GLY A 68 -31.56 -15.05 -18.90
N GLY A 69 -30.89 -15.53 -19.96
CA GLY A 69 -29.45 -15.28 -20.18
C GLY A 69 -29.11 -13.80 -20.42
N ASP A 70 -30.09 -13.02 -20.85
CA ASP A 70 -29.94 -11.59 -21.23
C ASP A 70 -29.67 -10.66 -20.04
N GLY A 71 -30.09 -11.04 -18.83
CA GLY A 71 -29.95 -10.22 -17.62
C GLY A 71 -28.56 -10.27 -16.97
N VAL A 72 -27.83 -11.38 -17.10
CA VAL A 72 -26.50 -11.55 -16.49
C VAL A 72 -25.42 -10.93 -17.38
N ASP A 73 -25.52 -11.14 -18.69
CA ASP A 73 -24.57 -10.58 -19.67
C ASP A 73 -24.63 -9.04 -19.68
N SER A 74 -25.83 -8.47 -19.59
CA SER A 74 -26.01 -7.01 -19.53
C SER A 74 -25.48 -6.37 -18.23
N VAL A 75 -25.51 -7.08 -17.10
CA VAL A 75 -24.91 -6.59 -15.83
C VAL A 75 -23.39 -6.66 -15.89
N ILE A 76 -22.82 -7.76 -16.37
CA ILE A 76 -21.37 -7.91 -16.53
C ILE A 76 -20.81 -6.86 -17.50
N GLU A 77 -21.51 -6.63 -18.62
CA GLU A 77 -21.11 -5.62 -19.59
C GLU A 77 -21.15 -4.20 -19.00
N ARG A 78 -22.19 -3.89 -18.20
CA ARG A 78 -22.30 -2.60 -17.51
C ARG A 78 -21.17 -2.40 -16.51
N ASP A 79 -20.86 -3.39 -15.69
CA ASP A 79 -19.77 -3.32 -14.70
C ASP A 79 -18.41 -3.16 -15.39
N ASP A 80 -18.19 -3.86 -16.51
CA ASP A 80 -16.99 -3.72 -17.33
C ASP A 80 -16.86 -2.30 -17.93
N LYS A 81 -17.97 -1.72 -18.39
CA LYS A 81 -18.02 -0.32 -18.88
C LYS A 81 -17.75 0.69 -17.78
N LEU A 82 -18.39 0.53 -16.62
CA LEU A 82 -18.17 1.40 -15.45
C LEU A 82 -16.71 1.33 -14.99
N ARG A 83 -16.12 0.14 -14.91
CA ARG A 83 -14.72 -0.03 -14.55
C ARG A 83 -13.77 0.69 -15.52
N LYS A 84 -13.98 0.53 -16.83
CA LYS A 84 -13.19 1.23 -17.86
C LYS A 84 -13.38 2.74 -17.79
N LEU A 85 -14.60 3.20 -17.53
CA LEU A 85 -14.90 4.62 -17.36
C LEU A 85 -14.17 5.19 -16.14
N THR A 86 -14.26 4.54 -14.98
CA THR A 86 -13.54 4.96 -13.77
C THR A 86 -12.03 4.97 -14.00
N GLN A 87 -11.49 3.96 -14.68
CA GLN A 87 -10.08 3.91 -15.04
C GLN A 87 -9.67 5.06 -15.95
N ALA A 88 -10.48 5.37 -16.97
CA ALA A 88 -10.24 6.51 -17.86
C ALA A 88 -10.29 7.83 -17.08
N ILE A 89 -11.27 8.02 -16.20
CA ILE A 89 -11.36 9.21 -15.34
C ILE A 89 -10.10 9.36 -14.49
N LEU A 90 -9.60 8.29 -13.87
CA LEU A 90 -8.40 8.34 -13.05
C LEU A 90 -7.15 8.68 -13.87
N TRP A 91 -6.98 8.10 -15.06
CA TRP A 91 -5.84 8.46 -15.93
C TRP A 91 -5.93 9.89 -16.46
N ASN A 92 -7.12 10.38 -16.78
CA ASN A 92 -7.32 11.77 -17.14
C ASN A 92 -7.04 12.69 -15.95
N ALA A 93 -7.50 12.34 -14.75
CA ALA A 93 -7.22 13.08 -13.53
C ALA A 93 -5.72 13.14 -13.26
N GLU A 94 -4.99 12.03 -13.40
CA GLU A 94 -3.52 12.00 -13.28
C GLU A 94 -2.84 12.90 -14.31
N GLY A 95 -3.23 12.79 -15.59
CA GLY A 95 -2.66 13.60 -16.66
C GLY A 95 -2.89 15.10 -16.44
N VAL A 96 -4.11 15.49 -16.05
CA VAL A 96 -4.44 16.87 -15.69
C VAL A 96 -3.67 17.31 -14.45
N TYR A 97 -3.59 16.45 -13.43
CA TYR A 97 -2.90 16.73 -12.19
C TYR A 97 -1.40 16.99 -12.41
N VAL A 98 -0.72 16.09 -13.13
CA VAL A 98 0.72 16.24 -13.44
C VAL A 98 0.97 17.46 -14.32
N LEU A 99 0.14 17.68 -15.33
CA LEU A 99 0.26 18.84 -16.22
C LEU A 99 0.06 20.16 -15.46
N TRP A 100 -1.00 20.25 -14.67
CA TRP A 100 -1.32 21.42 -13.86
C TRP A 100 -0.26 21.71 -12.80
N LEU A 101 0.08 20.68 -12.00
CA LEU A 101 0.87 20.87 -10.80
C LEU A 101 2.38 20.82 -11.04
N PHE A 102 2.91 20.13 -12.05
CA PHE A 102 4.37 20.11 -12.28
C PHE A 102 4.83 20.98 -13.45
N LEU A 103 4.03 21.07 -14.51
CA LEU A 103 4.48 21.67 -15.77
C LEU A 103 3.99 23.10 -15.97
N LEU A 104 2.72 23.36 -15.63
CA LEU A 104 2.10 24.67 -15.86
C LEU A 104 2.45 25.69 -14.75
N PRO A 105 2.66 26.97 -15.13
CA PRO A 105 2.92 28.05 -14.18
C PRO A 105 1.65 28.63 -13.54
N TYR A 106 0.50 27.96 -13.68
CA TYR A 106 -0.78 28.44 -13.15
C TYR A 106 -1.05 28.01 -11.71
N ALA A 107 -0.46 26.89 -11.28
CA ALA A 107 -0.52 26.51 -9.87
C ALA A 107 0.37 27.44 -9.03
N PRO A 108 0.00 27.72 -7.78
CA PRO A 108 0.85 28.39 -6.80
C PRO A 108 2.31 27.92 -6.80
N GLY A 109 3.25 28.86 -6.72
CA GLY A 109 4.69 28.63 -6.67
C GLY A 109 5.34 28.27 -8.01
N ASP A 110 6.66 28.08 -8.00
CA ASP A 110 7.44 27.84 -9.22
C ASP A 110 7.23 26.43 -9.78
N PRO A 111 7.06 26.26 -11.11
CA PRO A 111 6.94 24.94 -11.73
C PRO A 111 8.24 24.14 -11.58
N VAL A 112 8.17 22.82 -11.80
CA VAL A 112 9.30 21.92 -11.51
C VAL A 112 10.58 22.27 -12.28
N TRP A 113 10.43 22.89 -13.45
CA TRP A 113 11.54 23.29 -14.32
C TRP A 113 12.15 24.66 -13.97
N ALA A 114 11.52 25.43 -13.08
CA ALA A 114 11.96 26.74 -12.64
C ALA A 114 12.09 26.84 -11.10
N ILE A 115 12.25 25.70 -10.42
CA ILE A 115 12.26 25.65 -8.96
C ILE A 115 13.36 26.54 -8.37
N SER A 116 12.98 27.41 -7.44
CA SER A 116 13.92 28.27 -6.73
C SER A 116 14.78 27.46 -5.75
N SER A 117 15.98 27.97 -5.44
CA SER A 117 16.84 27.33 -4.42
C SER A 117 16.24 27.43 -3.01
N GLU A 118 15.38 28.44 -2.75
CA GLU A 118 14.68 28.60 -1.49
C GLU A 118 13.67 27.48 -1.25
N THR A 119 12.81 27.19 -2.24
CA THR A 119 11.86 26.07 -2.17
C THR A 119 12.56 24.72 -1.99
N VAL A 120 13.73 24.53 -2.62
CA VAL A 120 14.55 23.32 -2.42
C VAL A 120 15.10 23.24 -0.99
N ASN A 121 15.60 24.35 -0.44
CA ASN A 121 16.11 24.39 0.92
C ASN A 121 15.01 24.12 1.95
N ASP A 122 13.82 24.68 1.75
CA ASP A 122 12.65 24.41 2.59
C ASP A 122 12.24 22.94 2.51
N LEU A 123 12.20 22.36 1.31
CA LEU A 123 11.91 20.94 1.12
C LEU A 123 12.94 20.05 1.82
N VAL A 124 14.22 20.36 1.71
CA VAL A 124 15.29 19.63 2.40
C VAL A 124 15.15 19.81 3.92
N GLY A 125 14.85 21.02 4.38
CA GLY A 125 14.64 21.30 5.80
C GLY A 125 13.47 20.53 6.40
N LEU A 126 12.33 20.50 5.69
CA LEU A 126 11.16 19.72 6.06
C LEU A 126 11.49 18.22 6.09
N SER A 127 12.24 17.74 5.09
CA SER A 127 12.69 16.34 5.00
C SER A 127 13.68 15.97 6.10
N LEU A 128 14.53 16.89 6.56
CA LEU A 128 15.41 16.67 7.72
C LEU A 128 14.61 16.58 9.02
N ASN A 129 13.51 17.32 9.11
CA ASN A 129 12.57 17.28 10.23
C ASN A 129 11.47 16.21 10.08
N PHE A 130 11.73 15.17 9.27
CA PHE A 130 10.81 14.05 9.07
C PHE A 130 10.43 13.36 10.39
N PHE A 131 9.13 13.19 10.60
CA PHE A 131 8.49 12.65 11.82
C PHE A 131 8.95 13.34 13.12
N PHE A 132 9.42 14.59 13.02
CA PHE A 132 10.03 15.32 14.12
C PHE A 132 11.22 14.59 14.77
N ILE A 133 11.81 13.60 14.11
CA ILE A 133 12.89 12.79 14.70
C ILE A 133 14.07 13.68 15.07
N LEU A 134 14.56 14.48 14.11
CA LEU A 134 15.70 15.36 14.33
C LEU A 134 15.40 16.50 15.34
N PRO A 135 14.27 17.22 15.26
CA PRO A 135 13.87 18.16 16.31
C PRO A 135 13.82 17.56 17.71
N LEU A 136 13.27 16.35 17.87
CA LEU A 136 13.15 15.68 19.16
C LEU A 136 14.50 15.19 19.68
N LEU A 137 15.38 14.69 18.82
CA LEU A 137 16.74 14.28 19.19
C LEU A 137 17.57 15.48 19.67
N ASN A 138 17.47 16.61 18.98
CA ASN A 138 18.15 17.84 19.37
C ASN A 138 17.57 18.40 20.69
N ALA A 139 16.25 18.34 20.90
CA ALA A 139 15.65 18.69 22.18
C ALA A 139 16.10 17.75 23.33
N GLY A 140 16.38 16.48 23.01
CA GLY A 140 16.96 15.50 23.93
C GLY A 140 18.48 15.63 24.15
N GLY A 141 19.14 16.63 23.57
CA GLY A 141 20.57 16.91 23.75
C GLY A 141 21.51 16.17 22.79
N ILE A 142 20.99 15.46 21.79
CA ILE A 142 21.80 14.78 20.77
C ILE A 142 21.91 15.68 19.54
N HIS A 143 23.00 16.45 19.45
CA HIS A 143 23.23 17.42 18.38
C HIS A 143 24.22 16.92 17.32
N LEU A 144 23.90 15.80 16.64
CA LEU A 144 24.73 15.32 15.52
C LEU A 144 24.59 16.23 14.29
N ILE A 145 23.38 16.71 14.03
CA ILE A 145 23.03 17.66 12.97
C ILE A 145 22.01 18.64 13.57
N GLU A 146 22.17 19.94 13.32
CA GLU A 146 21.20 20.92 13.77
C GLU A 146 19.90 20.82 12.97
N ALA A 147 18.77 20.66 13.67
CA ALA A 147 17.45 20.62 13.09
C ALA A 147 17.14 21.99 12.48
N PRO A 148 16.85 22.07 11.17
CA PRO A 148 16.46 23.31 10.53
C PRO A 148 15.26 23.94 11.25
N VAL A 149 15.32 25.24 11.49
CA VAL A 149 14.22 25.96 12.13
C VAL A 149 13.25 26.42 11.05
N LEU A 150 12.10 25.76 10.98
CA LEU A 150 11.03 26.08 10.05
C LEU A 150 9.77 26.54 10.78
N HIS A 151 8.85 27.16 10.05
CA HIS A 151 7.59 27.60 10.63
C HIS A 151 6.78 26.38 11.12
N PRO A 152 6.26 26.37 12.37
CA PRO A 152 5.57 25.20 12.93
C PRO A 152 4.40 24.68 12.08
N MET A 153 3.68 25.59 11.40
CA MET A 153 2.59 25.22 10.49
C MET A 153 3.05 24.44 9.25
N SER A 154 4.20 24.77 8.65
CA SER A 154 4.68 24.06 7.47
C SER A 154 5.22 22.68 7.84
N GLU A 155 5.96 22.57 8.94
CA GLU A 155 6.41 21.29 9.50
C GLU A 155 5.24 20.40 9.92
N GLY A 156 4.23 20.98 10.56
CA GLY A 156 3.01 20.29 10.94
C GLY A 156 2.25 19.78 9.71
N LEU A 157 2.04 20.61 8.70
CA LEU A 157 1.37 20.18 7.46
C LEU A 157 2.13 19.04 6.77
N PHE A 158 3.45 19.18 6.62
CA PHE A 158 4.30 18.17 6.01
C PHE A 158 4.22 16.83 6.75
N ASN A 159 4.50 16.83 8.06
CA ASN A 159 4.49 15.61 8.86
C ASN A 159 3.11 14.99 8.99
N PHE A 160 2.04 15.80 8.92
CA PHE A 160 0.67 15.30 8.89
C PHE A 160 0.39 14.50 7.63
N VAL A 161 0.73 15.04 6.45
CA VAL A 161 0.53 14.34 5.17
C VAL A 161 1.39 13.09 5.12
N ILE A 162 2.67 13.18 5.46
CA ILE A 162 3.59 12.03 5.48
C ILE A 162 3.12 10.95 6.47
N GLY A 163 2.66 11.32 7.66
CA GLY A 163 2.11 10.38 8.64
C GLY A 163 0.89 9.63 8.11
N TRP A 164 0.04 10.33 7.35
CA TRP A 164 -1.08 9.73 6.65
C TRP A 164 -0.60 8.76 5.56
N THR A 165 0.33 9.20 4.70
CA THR A 165 0.95 8.39 3.64
C THR A 165 1.59 7.12 4.17
N PHE A 166 2.27 7.22 5.31
CA PHE A 166 2.94 6.10 5.95
C PHE A 166 1.94 4.97 6.29
N MET A 167 0.75 5.33 6.77
CA MET A 167 -0.31 4.35 7.06
C MET A 167 -0.97 3.74 5.82
N PHE A 168 -0.80 4.33 4.63
CA PHE A 168 -1.23 3.66 3.40
C PHE A 168 -0.38 2.43 3.08
N ALA A 169 0.83 2.26 3.64
CA ALA A 169 1.68 1.10 3.37
C ALA A 169 0.95 -0.23 3.65
N PRO A 170 0.49 -0.53 4.89
CA PRO A 170 -0.22 -1.77 5.17
C PRO A 170 -1.49 -1.92 4.34
N LEU A 171 -2.18 -0.83 3.99
CA LEU A 171 -3.38 -0.87 3.14
C LEU A 171 -3.05 -1.25 1.68
N LEU A 172 -2.00 -0.69 1.09
CA LEU A 172 -1.54 -1.00 -0.26
C LEU A 172 -1.00 -2.44 -0.35
N PHE A 173 -0.21 -2.85 0.65
CA PHE A 173 0.34 -4.19 0.69
C PHE A 173 -0.70 -5.26 0.99
N SER A 174 -1.77 -4.95 1.75
CA SER A 174 -2.88 -5.89 1.96
C SER A 174 -3.96 -5.83 0.87
N ASP A 175 -3.85 -4.95 -0.13
CA ASP A 175 -4.89 -4.82 -1.16
C ASP A 175 -5.08 -6.12 -1.95
N ARG A 176 -6.30 -6.63 -2.02
CA ARG A 176 -6.65 -7.84 -2.78
C ARG A 176 -6.37 -7.67 -4.28
N ARG A 177 -6.40 -6.43 -4.78
CA ARG A 177 -6.17 -6.12 -6.20
C ARG A 177 -4.71 -5.74 -6.49
N ARG A 178 -3.82 -5.87 -5.49
CA ARG A 178 -2.39 -5.50 -5.62
C ARG A 178 -1.68 -6.21 -6.77
N ASP A 179 -2.01 -7.47 -7.04
CA ASP A 179 -1.33 -8.28 -8.05
C ASP A 179 -1.54 -7.76 -9.50
N ARG A 180 -2.51 -6.87 -9.70
CA ARG A 180 -2.74 -6.18 -10.98
C ARG A 180 -1.67 -5.13 -11.26
N PHE A 181 -0.98 -4.67 -10.22
CA PHE A 181 0.16 -3.79 -10.34
C PHE A 181 1.42 -4.63 -10.60
N LYS A 182 1.93 -4.57 -11.84
CA LYS A 182 3.08 -5.39 -12.26
C LYS A 182 4.42 -4.87 -11.72
N GLY A 183 4.49 -3.60 -11.34
CA GLY A 183 5.67 -2.99 -10.73
C GLY A 183 5.93 -3.47 -9.30
N SER A 184 6.98 -2.95 -8.67
CA SER A 184 7.22 -3.17 -7.24
C SER A 184 6.36 -2.21 -6.42
N LEU A 185 5.55 -2.75 -5.52
CA LEU A 185 4.84 -1.94 -4.54
C LEU A 185 5.78 -1.24 -3.57
N ASP A 186 6.96 -1.80 -3.31
CA ASP A 186 7.95 -1.17 -2.44
C ASP A 186 8.45 0.14 -3.06
N PHE A 187 8.72 0.13 -4.36
CA PHE A 187 9.10 1.35 -5.08
C PHE A 187 7.94 2.32 -5.16
N LEU A 188 6.73 1.85 -5.48
CA LEU A 188 5.54 2.71 -5.53
C LEU A 188 5.33 3.42 -4.19
N TRP A 189 5.33 2.68 -3.09
CA TRP A 189 5.17 3.25 -1.75
C TRP A 189 6.36 4.13 -1.35
N GLY A 190 7.59 3.74 -1.69
CA GLY A 190 8.78 4.55 -1.44
C GLY A 190 8.70 5.91 -2.14
N PHE A 191 8.31 5.95 -3.41
CA PHE A 191 8.11 7.19 -4.14
C PHE A 191 6.86 7.95 -3.68
N GLN A 192 5.82 7.24 -3.27
CA GLN A 192 4.62 7.80 -2.64
C GLN A 192 4.99 8.60 -1.38
N MET A 193 6.02 8.23 -0.61
CA MET A 193 6.46 9.03 0.54
C MET A 193 7.02 10.41 0.16
N PHE A 194 7.34 10.66 -1.11
CA PHE A 194 7.87 11.95 -1.60
C PHE A 194 6.89 12.69 -2.53
N LEU A 195 6.21 11.96 -3.43
CA LEU A 195 5.27 12.48 -4.44
C LEU A 195 3.95 11.71 -4.37
N THR A 196 3.48 11.54 -3.15
CA THR A 196 2.16 11.07 -2.70
C THR A 196 1.06 11.02 -3.77
N ASN A 197 0.63 12.13 -4.31
CA ASN A 197 -0.46 12.18 -5.29
C ASN A 197 -0.14 11.51 -6.63
N THR A 198 1.07 11.72 -7.16
CA THR A 198 1.54 11.23 -8.46
C THR A 198 1.58 9.70 -8.54
N PHE A 199 1.72 9.00 -7.41
CA PHE A 199 1.81 7.53 -7.41
C PHE A 199 0.51 6.83 -6.99
N LEU A 200 -0.36 7.50 -6.22
CA LEU A 200 -1.60 6.91 -5.75
C LEU A 200 -2.69 6.85 -6.83
N ILE A 201 -2.84 7.90 -7.65
CA ILE A 201 -3.87 7.90 -8.71
C ILE A 201 -3.58 6.79 -9.76
N PRO A 202 -2.33 6.64 -10.27
CA PRO A 202 -2.02 5.54 -11.19
C PRO A 202 -2.25 4.17 -10.56
N TYR A 203 -1.91 4.00 -9.27
CA TYR A 203 -2.21 2.75 -8.56
C TYR A 203 -3.71 2.44 -8.57
N MET A 204 -4.55 3.43 -8.25
CA MET A 204 -6.00 3.29 -8.28
C MET A 204 -6.52 2.97 -9.70
N ALA A 205 -5.88 3.48 -10.74
CA ALA A 205 -6.24 3.17 -12.12
C ALA A 205 -5.80 1.76 -12.53
N ILE A 206 -4.60 1.33 -12.14
CA ILE A 206 -4.03 0.03 -12.50
C ILE A 206 -4.72 -1.11 -11.76
N ARG A 207 -5.09 -0.92 -10.48
CA ARG A 207 -5.83 -1.94 -9.72
C ARG A 207 -7.24 -2.22 -10.29
N LEU A 208 -7.73 -1.41 -11.22
CA LEU A 208 -8.97 -1.66 -11.97
C LEU A 208 -8.75 -2.54 -13.22
N ASN A 209 -7.52 -2.92 -13.58
CA ASN A 209 -7.28 -3.87 -14.66
C ASN A 209 -7.96 -5.22 -14.41
N LYS A 210 -8.20 -5.99 -15.48
CA LYS A 210 -8.66 -7.38 -15.32
C LYS A 210 -7.55 -8.17 -14.59
N GLY A 211 -7.96 -9.06 -13.69
CA GLY A 211 -7.00 -9.93 -13.02
C GLY A 211 -6.47 -10.95 -14.01
N ASP A 212 -5.16 -11.14 -14.03
CA ASP A 212 -4.55 -12.19 -14.84
C ASP A 212 -4.88 -13.53 -14.16
N SER A 213 -5.80 -14.32 -14.74
CA SER A 213 -6.19 -15.64 -14.20
C SER A 213 -5.10 -16.71 -14.38
N GLU A 214 -4.03 -16.35 -15.07
CA GLU A 214 -2.98 -17.26 -15.55
C GLU A 214 -1.77 -17.32 -14.60
N TYR A 215 -1.67 -16.38 -13.65
CA TYR A 215 -0.56 -16.32 -12.70
C TYR A 215 -1.03 -16.59 -11.26
N PRO A 216 -0.27 -17.38 -10.47
CA PRO A 216 -0.53 -17.51 -9.05
C PRO A 216 -0.40 -16.15 -8.34
N PRO A 217 -1.05 -15.97 -7.18
CA PRO A 217 -0.90 -14.75 -6.37
C PRO A 217 0.57 -14.42 -6.14
N ARG A 218 0.92 -13.14 -6.27
CA ARG A 218 2.33 -12.73 -6.13
C ARG A 218 2.70 -12.75 -4.65
N ALA A 219 3.83 -13.39 -4.35
CA ALA A 219 4.39 -13.38 -3.00
C ALA A 219 4.63 -11.93 -2.56
N THR A 220 4.27 -11.62 -1.31
CA THR A 220 4.56 -10.31 -0.71
C THR A 220 6.06 -10.07 -0.64
N SER A 221 6.50 -8.86 -0.94
CA SER A 221 7.88 -8.44 -0.68
C SER A 221 8.21 -8.52 0.81
N GLN A 222 9.50 -8.54 1.15
CA GLN A 222 9.93 -8.51 2.56
C GLN A 222 9.43 -7.25 3.27
N LEU A 223 9.53 -6.09 2.61
CA LEU A 223 9.02 -4.83 3.15
C LEU A 223 7.50 -4.90 3.34
N GLY A 224 6.76 -5.39 2.35
CA GLY A 224 5.31 -5.56 2.44
C GLY A 224 4.90 -6.48 3.59
N SER A 225 5.61 -7.60 3.78
CA SER A 225 5.37 -8.54 4.88
C SER A 225 5.62 -7.90 6.25
N ILE A 226 6.70 -7.12 6.39
CA ILE A 226 6.99 -6.39 7.63
C ILE A 226 5.91 -5.34 7.90
N MET A 227 5.51 -4.58 6.88
CA MET A 227 4.52 -3.51 7.03
C MET A 227 3.12 -4.04 7.34
N THR A 228 2.75 -5.21 6.81
CA THR A 228 1.45 -5.82 7.11
C THR A 228 1.43 -6.55 8.44
N ARG A 229 2.50 -7.28 8.81
CA ARG A 229 2.62 -7.92 10.14
C ARG A 229 2.76 -6.89 11.25
N GLY A 230 3.48 -5.81 10.96
CA GLY A 230 3.64 -4.66 11.85
C GLY A 230 2.56 -3.60 11.69
N ALA A 231 1.43 -3.90 11.02
CA ALA A 231 0.43 -2.89 10.66
C ALA A 231 -0.05 -2.08 11.87
N SER A 232 -0.28 -2.72 13.02
CA SER A 232 -0.67 -2.02 14.25
C SER A 232 0.36 -0.98 14.69
N VAL A 233 1.65 -1.29 14.60
CA VAL A 233 2.73 -0.34 14.92
C VAL A 233 2.77 0.79 13.89
N VAL A 234 2.65 0.46 12.60
CA VAL A 234 2.61 1.45 11.51
C VAL A 234 1.44 2.42 11.70
N GLY A 235 0.26 1.90 12.02
CA GLY A 235 -0.95 2.68 12.29
C GLY A 235 -0.81 3.57 13.53
N LEU A 236 -0.24 3.06 14.62
CA LEU A 236 -0.01 3.85 15.83
C LEU A 236 1.04 4.94 15.62
N VAL A 237 2.17 4.63 14.97
CA VAL A 237 3.23 5.60 14.68
C VAL A 237 2.74 6.67 13.71
N GLY A 238 2.09 6.29 12.61
CA GLY A 238 1.54 7.24 11.64
C GLY A 238 0.42 8.10 12.23
N GLY A 239 -0.50 7.49 13.00
CA GLY A 239 -1.55 8.21 13.71
C GLY A 239 -1.00 9.18 14.77
N ALA A 240 -0.02 8.75 15.55
CA ALA A 240 0.67 9.62 16.51
C ALA A 240 1.42 10.76 15.82
N ALA A 241 2.07 10.49 14.68
CA ALA A 241 2.72 11.52 13.87
C ALA A 241 1.70 12.56 13.39
N CYS A 242 0.54 12.15 12.86
CA CYS A 242 -0.52 13.09 12.47
C CYS A 242 -1.03 13.92 13.66
N LEU A 243 -1.30 13.29 14.81
CA LEU A 243 -1.75 13.99 16.02
C LEU A 243 -0.71 14.99 16.54
N LEU A 244 0.55 14.55 16.63
CA LEU A 244 1.67 15.40 17.04
C LEU A 244 1.87 16.55 16.05
N SER A 245 1.70 16.30 14.76
CA SER A 245 1.80 17.32 13.71
C SER A 245 0.74 18.40 13.86
N THR A 246 -0.50 18.01 14.14
CA THR A 246 -1.58 18.97 14.42
C THR A 246 -1.27 19.78 15.68
N PHE A 247 -0.81 19.13 16.75
CA PHE A 247 -0.43 19.84 17.96
C PHE A 247 0.76 20.80 17.73
N TRP A 248 1.77 20.35 16.99
CA TRP A 248 2.96 21.13 16.67
C TRP A 248 2.65 22.36 15.82
N ALA A 249 1.72 22.25 14.87
CA ALA A 249 1.29 23.38 14.05
C ALA A 249 0.80 24.56 14.92
N PHE A 250 0.01 24.28 15.96
CA PHE A 250 -0.58 25.31 16.83
C PHE A 250 0.31 25.72 18.00
N TYR A 251 1.04 24.79 18.61
CA TYR A 251 1.76 25.02 19.86
C TYR A 251 3.28 24.82 19.76
N GLY A 252 3.77 24.29 18.64
CA GLY A 252 5.19 24.09 18.40
C GLY A 252 5.94 25.42 18.44
N ARG A 253 7.13 25.40 19.05
CA ARG A 253 8.00 26.56 19.24
C ARG A 253 7.27 27.79 19.78
N GLY A 254 6.49 27.62 20.86
CA GLY A 254 5.77 28.71 21.52
C GLY A 254 6.67 29.78 22.16
N ASP A 255 7.95 29.48 22.31
CA ASP A 255 9.05 30.35 22.69
C ASP A 255 9.73 31.06 21.50
N GLY A 256 9.43 30.64 20.27
CA GLY A 256 9.91 31.28 19.05
C GLY A 256 9.03 32.46 18.63
N ASP A 257 9.60 33.42 17.93
CA ASP A 257 8.94 34.62 17.39
C ASP A 257 8.03 34.29 16.18
N PHE A 258 7.19 33.26 16.31
CA PHE A 258 6.28 32.74 15.27
C PHE A 258 4.84 33.25 15.43
N GLY A 259 4.65 34.28 16.25
CA GLY A 259 3.35 34.92 16.47
C GLY A 259 2.29 34.05 17.15
N SER A 260 1.09 34.62 17.23
CA SER A 260 -0.11 34.01 17.77
C SER A 260 -0.73 32.98 16.82
N ILE A 261 -1.77 32.27 17.28
CA ILE A 261 -2.53 31.31 16.43
C ILE A 261 -3.09 32.00 15.17
N SER A 262 -3.46 33.28 15.25
CA SER A 262 -3.95 34.04 14.10
C SER A 262 -2.86 34.25 13.06
N ASP A 263 -1.67 34.69 13.50
CA ASP A 263 -0.52 34.93 12.62
C ASP A 263 -0.08 33.65 11.93
N ARG A 264 -0.13 32.52 12.65
CA ARG A 264 0.15 31.19 12.10
C ARG A 264 -0.87 30.77 11.05
N TRP A 265 -2.14 31.09 11.23
CA TRP A 265 -3.19 30.81 10.26
C TRP A 265 -3.02 31.65 8.99
N GLU A 266 -2.70 32.94 9.14
CA GLU A 266 -2.38 33.82 8.02
C GLU A 266 -1.15 33.33 7.25
N PHE A 267 -0.09 32.92 7.97
CA PHE A 267 1.08 32.29 7.38
C PHE A 267 0.69 31.04 6.58
N LEU A 268 -0.15 30.14 7.13
CA LEU A 268 -0.58 28.95 6.41
C LEU A 268 -1.30 29.29 5.11
N LEU A 269 -2.23 30.24 5.13
CA LEU A 269 -2.94 30.67 3.93
C LEU A 269 -1.98 31.24 2.88
N SER A 270 -1.04 32.08 3.31
CA SER A 270 0.01 32.60 2.44
C SER A 270 0.84 31.45 1.85
N TYR A 271 1.33 30.55 2.70
CA TYR A 271 2.16 29.40 2.34
C TYR A 271 1.47 28.49 1.31
N LEU A 272 0.19 28.17 1.51
CA LEU A 272 -0.61 27.37 0.58
C LEU A 272 -0.82 28.03 -0.80
N SER A 273 -0.82 29.37 -0.84
CA SER A 273 -1.03 30.17 -2.06
C SER A 273 0.25 30.58 -2.78
N SER A 274 1.39 30.52 -2.08
CA SER A 274 2.69 30.94 -2.58
C SER A 274 3.57 29.74 -2.94
N GLU A 275 3.50 28.64 -2.19
CA GLU A 275 4.39 27.49 -2.35
C GLU A 275 3.71 26.31 -3.04
N ARG A 276 4.37 25.78 -4.07
CA ARG A 276 3.87 24.64 -4.84
C ARG A 276 3.80 23.36 -4.02
N LEU A 277 4.79 23.16 -3.14
CA LEU A 277 4.85 22.03 -2.23
C LEU A 277 3.64 22.02 -1.29
N ALA A 278 3.35 23.16 -0.66
CA ALA A 278 2.22 23.35 0.22
C ALA A 278 0.88 23.13 -0.50
N TYR A 279 0.77 23.66 -1.73
CA TYR A 279 -0.39 23.46 -2.58
C TYR A 279 -0.60 21.98 -2.95
N ALA A 280 0.47 21.22 -3.21
CA ALA A 280 0.39 19.78 -3.48
C ALA A 280 -0.14 18.99 -2.27
N PHE A 281 0.21 19.38 -1.05
CA PHE A 281 -0.31 18.75 0.18
C PHE A 281 -1.83 18.91 0.34
N ILE A 282 -2.43 20.01 -0.14
CA ILE A 282 -3.89 20.14 -0.17
C ILE A 282 -4.50 19.04 -1.05
N TRP A 283 -3.93 18.84 -2.24
CA TRP A 283 -4.39 17.80 -3.15
C TRP A 283 -4.19 16.40 -2.58
N ASP A 284 -3.08 16.16 -1.86
CA ASP A 284 -2.88 14.91 -1.14
C ASP A 284 -3.99 14.65 -0.13
N ILE A 285 -4.30 15.63 0.72
CA ILE A 285 -5.37 15.51 1.71
C ILE A 285 -6.71 15.21 1.01
N CYS A 286 -7.06 15.96 -0.04
CA CYS A 286 -8.29 15.73 -0.81
C CYS A 286 -8.35 14.32 -1.39
N LEU A 287 -7.26 13.86 -2.03
CA LEU A 287 -7.19 12.52 -2.62
C LEU A 287 -7.23 11.44 -1.54
N TYR A 288 -6.62 11.65 -0.38
CA TYR A 288 -6.62 10.69 0.72
C TYR A 288 -8.00 10.53 1.33
N ILE A 289 -8.75 11.62 1.48
CA ILE A 289 -10.16 11.57 1.91
C ILE A 289 -11.01 10.71 0.97
N ILE A 290 -10.70 10.69 -0.33
CA ILE A 290 -11.43 9.91 -1.34
C ILE A 290 -10.93 8.47 -1.41
N PHE A 291 -9.62 8.27 -1.50
CA PHE A 291 -9.01 6.96 -1.74
C PHE A 291 -8.92 6.09 -0.50
N GLN A 292 -8.78 6.67 0.69
CA GLN A 292 -8.82 5.93 1.96
C GLN A 292 -10.10 5.08 2.08
N PRO A 293 -11.33 5.65 2.07
CA PRO A 293 -12.54 4.87 2.24
C PRO A 293 -12.77 3.89 1.08
N TRP A 294 -12.33 4.23 -0.13
CA TRP A 294 -12.43 3.36 -1.28
C TRP A 294 -11.53 2.11 -1.12
N LEU A 295 -10.24 2.30 -0.87
CA LEU A 295 -9.29 1.21 -0.68
C LEU A 295 -9.65 0.33 0.51
N MET A 296 -9.99 0.94 1.66
CA MET A 296 -10.44 0.19 2.83
C MET A 296 -11.72 -0.59 2.54
N GLY A 297 -12.65 0.01 1.79
CA GLY A 297 -13.93 -0.62 1.45
C GLY A 297 -13.79 -1.90 0.62
N ASP A 298 -12.81 -1.94 -0.29
CA ASP A 298 -12.51 -3.12 -1.08
C ASP A 298 -11.78 -4.22 -0.28
N ASN A 299 -11.17 -3.85 0.86
CA ASN A 299 -10.29 -4.71 1.67
C ASN A 299 -10.85 -5.03 3.06
N LEU A 300 -12.14 -4.79 3.32
CA LEU A 300 -12.79 -5.12 4.59
C LEU A 300 -12.75 -6.61 4.96
N GLN A 301 -12.41 -7.50 4.03
CA GLN A 301 -12.27 -8.94 4.28
C GLN A 301 -10.99 -9.27 5.05
N ASN A 302 -9.98 -8.40 5.01
CA ASN A 302 -8.71 -8.57 5.73
C ASN A 302 -8.79 -8.07 7.18
N ILE A 303 -9.99 -7.75 7.66
CA ILE A 303 -10.22 -7.20 8.99
C ILE A 303 -10.85 -8.28 9.86
N GLN A 304 -10.46 -8.31 11.13
CA GLN A 304 -11.05 -9.19 12.15
C GLN A 304 -12.58 -9.17 12.07
N GLU A 305 -13.20 -10.36 12.00
CA GLU A 305 -14.64 -10.51 11.72
C GLU A 305 -15.53 -9.70 12.68
N ASP A 306 -15.13 -9.58 13.95
CA ASP A 306 -15.86 -8.84 14.98
C ASP A 306 -15.70 -7.31 14.87
N LYS A 307 -14.67 -6.83 14.16
CA LYS A 307 -14.35 -5.40 13.99
C LYS A 307 -14.75 -4.81 12.64
N VAL A 308 -15.10 -5.65 11.66
CA VAL A 308 -15.49 -5.21 10.30
C VAL A 308 -16.55 -4.11 10.31
N GLY A 309 -17.55 -4.25 11.19
CA GLY A 309 -18.63 -3.26 11.31
C GLY A 309 -18.10 -1.87 11.66
N ILE A 310 -17.24 -1.77 12.69
CA ILE A 310 -16.67 -0.51 13.16
C ILE A 310 -15.76 0.10 12.09
N VAL A 311 -14.85 -0.70 11.53
CA VAL A 311 -13.89 -0.25 10.49
C VAL A 311 -14.63 0.25 9.24
N ARG A 312 -15.77 -0.37 8.89
CA ARG A 312 -16.61 0.08 7.77
C ARG A 312 -17.18 1.48 7.94
N TYR A 313 -17.50 1.89 9.17
CA TYR A 313 -17.92 3.27 9.45
C TYR A 313 -16.72 4.21 9.54
N LEU A 314 -15.66 3.79 10.25
CA LEU A 314 -14.47 4.62 10.45
C LEU A 314 -13.68 4.90 9.18
N ARG A 315 -13.83 4.10 8.12
CA ARG A 315 -13.13 4.30 6.84
C ARG A 315 -13.27 5.71 6.24
N TYR A 316 -14.38 6.40 6.54
CA TYR A 316 -14.66 7.75 6.07
C TYR A 316 -14.09 8.85 6.96
N VAL A 317 -13.55 8.50 8.14
CA VAL A 317 -12.92 9.46 9.05
C VAL A 317 -11.45 9.58 8.67
N PRO A 318 -10.98 10.75 8.21
CA PRO A 318 -9.56 11.02 7.88
C PRO A 318 -8.61 10.52 8.97
N VAL A 319 -7.53 9.84 8.59
CA VAL A 319 -6.48 9.30 9.49
C VAL A 319 -6.99 8.19 10.43
N VAL A 320 -8.04 8.44 11.21
CA VAL A 320 -8.64 7.52 12.18
C VAL A 320 -9.09 6.21 11.52
N GLY A 321 -9.65 6.29 10.32
CA GLY A 321 -10.03 5.11 9.55
C GLY A 321 -8.83 4.18 9.27
N LEU A 322 -7.69 4.75 8.85
CA LEU A 322 -6.47 3.99 8.61
C LEU A 322 -5.87 3.43 9.89
N VAL A 323 -5.86 4.21 10.98
CA VAL A 323 -5.42 3.72 12.29
C VAL A 323 -6.24 2.50 12.70
N ALA A 324 -7.57 2.59 12.60
CA ALA A 324 -8.47 1.48 12.90
C ALA A 324 -8.26 0.28 11.97
N TYR A 325 -8.06 0.51 10.67
CA TYR A 325 -7.71 -0.53 9.70
C TYR A 325 -6.45 -1.28 10.11
N CYS A 326 -5.38 -0.53 10.41
CA CYS A 326 -4.06 -1.06 10.77
C CYS A 326 -4.08 -1.85 12.09
N LEU A 327 -4.88 -1.41 13.06
CA LEU A 327 -5.04 -2.08 14.34
C LEU A 327 -5.87 -3.37 14.24
N CYS A 328 -6.83 -3.42 13.31
CA CYS A 328 -7.74 -4.55 13.14
C CYS A 328 -7.38 -5.45 11.95
N LEU A 329 -6.22 -5.22 11.32
CA LEU A 329 -5.75 -6.01 10.19
C LEU A 329 -5.44 -7.43 10.66
N ASP A 330 -6.10 -8.40 10.04
CA ASP A 330 -5.90 -9.82 10.27
C ASP A 330 -5.64 -10.46 8.91
N LEU A 331 -4.36 -10.69 8.63
CA LEU A 331 -3.98 -11.50 7.48
C LEU A 331 -3.93 -12.93 7.97
N GLU A 332 -4.87 -13.77 7.54
CA GLU A 332 -4.77 -15.21 7.72
C GLU A 332 -3.36 -15.62 7.28
N ASP A 333 -2.58 -16.16 8.21
CA ASP A 333 -1.23 -16.62 7.91
C ASP A 333 -1.33 -17.60 6.73
N GLU A 334 -0.85 -17.19 5.56
CA GLU A 334 -0.49 -18.09 4.46
C GLU A 334 0.66 -18.99 4.97
N ASN A 335 0.32 -19.98 5.79
CA ASN A 335 1.20 -21.03 6.30
C ASN A 335 1.06 -22.30 5.45
#